data_AF-A0A7W1W902-F1
#
_entry.id   AF-A0A7W1W902-F1
#
_cell.length_a   1.000
_cell.length_b   1.000
_cell.length_c   1.000
_cell.angle_alpha   90.00
_cell.angle_beta   90.00
_cell.angle_gamma   90.00
#
_symmetry.space_group_name_H-M   'P 1'
#
loop_
_entity.id
_entity.type
_entity.pdbx_description
1 polymer ?
#
loop_
_entity_poly.entity_id
_entity_poly.type
_entity_poly.pdbx_seq_one_letter_code
_entity_poly.pdbx_strand_id
1 'polypeptide(L)'
;TYTASGFNAVVRALWQKKLERFNEKAKRGEYVPAMNYALAYTRLADKEQAFAWLAKAEQERNGRLIYEIKLDPIYDSLRSDPRFQDLLRRVGLPQ
;
A
#
# COMPACT_ATOMS: atom_id res chain seq x y z
N THR A 1 -25.62 -9.02 -15.03
CA THR A 1 -25.22 -8.30 -13.80
C THR A 1 -23.90 -8.86 -13.32
N TYR A 2 -22.79 -8.19 -13.66
CA TYR A 2 -21.45 -8.60 -13.20
C TYR A 2 -21.39 -8.33 -11.70
N THR A 3 -21.44 -9.39 -10.88
CA THR A 3 -21.50 -9.25 -9.43
C THR A 3 -20.18 -8.65 -8.93
N ALA A 4 -20.26 -7.61 -8.10
CA ALA A 4 -19.10 -6.95 -7.50
C ALA A 4 -18.16 -7.93 -6.76
N SER A 5 -18.66 -9.09 -6.35
CA SER A 5 -17.88 -10.18 -5.77
C SER A 5 -16.87 -10.79 -6.74
N GLY A 6 -17.26 -11.03 -8.00
CA GLY A 6 -16.38 -11.59 -9.03
C GLY A 6 -15.26 -10.62 -9.42
N PHE A 7 -15.59 -9.34 -9.56
CA PHE A 7 -14.60 -8.29 -9.83
C PHE A 7 -13.54 -8.19 -8.72
N ASN A 8 -13.98 -8.15 -7.46
CA ASN A 8 -13.08 -8.01 -6.33
C ASN A 8 -12.16 -9.22 -6.16
N ALA A 9 -12.64 -10.43 -6.45
CA ALA A 9 -11.82 -11.64 -6.45
C ALA A 9 -10.71 -11.57 -7.52
N VAL A 10 -11.04 -11.13 -8.74
CA VAL A 10 -10.06 -10.95 -9.82
C VAL A 10 -9.03 -9.89 -9.44
N VAL A 11 -9.48 -8.74 -8.92
CA VAL A 11 -8.58 -7.67 -8.46
C VAL A 11 -7.62 -8.20 -7.40
N ARG A 12 -8.12 -8.92 -6.38
CA ARG A 12 -7.27 -9.52 -5.35
C ARG A 12 -6.22 -10.48 -5.93
N ALA A 13 -6.60 -11.38 -6.84
CA ALA A 13 -5.66 -12.29 -7.48
C ALA A 13 -4.57 -11.54 -8.28
N LEU A 14 -4.93 -10.45 -8.95
CA LEU A 14 -3.96 -9.61 -9.67
C LEU A 14 -2.95 -8.96 -8.70
N TRP A 15 -3.39 -8.50 -7.53
CA TRP A 15 -2.51 -7.90 -6.53
C TRP A 15 -1.63 -8.91 -5.82
N GLN A 16 -2.11 -10.13 -5.59
CA GLN A 16 -1.27 -11.25 -5.12
C GLN A 16 -0.15 -11.55 -6.11
N LYS A 17 -0.49 -11.71 -7.40
CA LYS A 17 0.51 -11.94 -8.45
C LYS A 17 1.50 -10.78 -8.60
N LYS A 18 1.04 -9.54 -8.36
CA LYS A 18 1.92 -8.37 -8.36
C LYS A 18 2.89 -8.39 -7.17
N LEU A 19 2.42 -8.79 -5.99
CA LEU A 19 3.25 -8.97 -4.80
C LEU A 19 4.34 -10.04 -5.01
N GLU A 20 3.99 -11.17 -5.63
CA GLU A 20 4.93 -12.22 -6.01
C GLU A 20 6.05 -11.66 -6.90
N ARG A 21 5.70 -10.90 -7.93
CA ARG A 21 6.68 -10.24 -8.82
C ARG A 21 7.59 -9.27 -8.08
N PHE A 22 7.07 -8.52 -7.12
CA PHE A 22 7.88 -7.65 -6.28
C PHE A 22 8.88 -8.47 -5.45
N ASN A 23 8.43 -9.57 -4.84
CA ASN A 23 9.29 -10.47 -4.07
C ASN A 23 10.36 -11.13 -4.94
N GLU A 24 10.04 -11.54 -6.17
CA GLU A 24 11.01 -12.09 -7.12
C GLU A 24 12.08 -11.06 -7.49
N LYS A 25 11.69 -9.81 -7.77
CA LYS A 25 12.63 -8.70 -8.02
C LYS A 25 13.56 -8.48 -6.83
N ALA A 26 13.00 -8.36 -5.63
CA ALA A 26 13.77 -8.18 -4.41
C ALA A 26 14.74 -9.34 -4.15
N LYS A 27 14.32 -10.59 -4.41
CA LYS A 27 15.19 -11.79 -4.32
C LYS A 27 16.37 -11.76 -5.29
N ARG A 28 16.22 -11.10 -6.45
CA ARG A 28 17.31 -10.87 -7.41
C ARG A 28 18.20 -9.68 -7.06
N GLY A 29 17.96 -9.01 -5.92
CA GLY A 29 18.69 -7.82 -5.51
C GLY A 29 18.23 -6.53 -6.20
N GLU A 30 17.13 -6.57 -6.96
CA GLU A 30 16.56 -5.38 -7.57
C GLU A 30 15.83 -4.53 -6.52
N TYR A 31 16.00 -3.21 -6.57
CA TYR A 31 15.26 -2.30 -5.71
C TYR A 31 13.77 -2.30 -6.07
N VAL A 32 12.92 -2.52 -5.07
CA VAL A 32 11.47 -2.38 -5.16
C VAL A 32 11.03 -1.39 -4.08
N PRO A 33 10.43 -0.24 -4.46
CA PRO A 33 9.98 0.75 -3.48
C PRO A 33 9.00 0.17 -2.46
N ALA A 34 9.18 0.48 -1.18
CA ALA A 34 8.26 0.03 -0.12
C ALA A 34 6.80 0.45 -0.38
N MET A 35 6.58 1.60 -1.03
CA MET A 35 5.24 2.05 -1.45
C MET A 35 4.50 1.06 -2.34
N ASN A 36 5.21 0.29 -3.17
CA ASN A 36 4.58 -0.72 -4.02
C ASN A 36 3.95 -1.85 -3.18
N TYR A 37 4.63 -2.25 -2.10
CA TYR A 37 4.12 -3.24 -1.18
C TYR A 37 2.96 -2.69 -0.35
N ALA A 38 3.08 -1.47 0.16
CA ALA A 38 1.99 -0.80 0.90
C ALA A 38 0.69 -0.74 0.06
N LEU A 39 0.79 -0.35 -1.20
CA LEU A 39 -0.33 -0.33 -2.14
C LEU A 39 -0.94 -1.73 -2.34
N ALA A 40 -0.10 -2.74 -2.57
CA ALA A 40 -0.55 -4.11 -2.79
C ALA A 40 -1.32 -4.66 -1.58
N TYR A 41 -0.78 -4.51 -0.38
CA TYR A 41 -1.46 -4.97 0.85
C TYR A 41 -2.73 -4.18 1.15
N THR A 42 -2.77 -2.88 0.82
CA THR A 42 -4.00 -2.08 0.91
C THR A 42 -5.10 -2.64 -0.01
N ARG A 43 -4.78 -3.00 -1.26
CA ARG A 43 -5.75 -3.65 -2.19
C ARG A 43 -6.21 -5.01 -1.72
N LEU A 44 -5.36 -5.74 -1.00
CA LEU A 44 -5.67 -7.03 -0.42
C LEU A 44 -6.46 -6.92 0.89
N ALA A 45 -6.68 -5.69 1.39
CA ALA A 45 -7.28 -5.38 2.69
C ALA A 45 -6.50 -5.98 3.88
N ASP A 46 -5.21 -6.22 3.72
CA ASP A 46 -4.30 -6.61 4.79
C ASP A 46 -3.69 -5.34 5.42
N LYS A 47 -4.39 -4.81 6.42
CA LYS A 47 -4.01 -3.55 7.07
C LYS A 47 -2.68 -3.67 7.81
N GLU A 48 -2.41 -4.81 8.43
CA GLU A 48 -1.18 -5.02 9.21
C GLU A 48 0.05 -4.93 8.31
N GLN A 49 0.04 -5.65 7.18
CA GLN A 49 1.12 -5.55 6.21
C GLN A 49 1.17 -4.18 5.54
N ALA A 50 0.02 -3.57 5.22
CA ALA A 50 -0.01 -2.23 4.64
C ALA A 50 0.71 -1.22 5.54
N PHE A 51 0.41 -1.18 6.84
CA PHE A 51 1.08 -0.28 7.77
C PHE A 51 2.55 -0.60 7.98
N ALA A 52 2.94 -1.87 8.02
CA ALA A 52 4.34 -2.26 8.11
C ALA A 52 5.15 -1.74 6.91
N TRP A 53 4.59 -1.81 5.70
CA TRP A 53 5.23 -1.29 4.50
C TRP A 53 5.16 0.22 4.36
N LEU A 54 4.12 0.88 4.88
CA LEU A 54 4.06 2.34 4.96
C LEU A 54 5.15 2.89 5.89
N ALA A 55 5.41 2.23 7.02
CA ALA A 55 6.51 2.61 7.91
C ALA A 55 7.89 2.45 7.24
N LYS A 56 8.07 1.42 6.40
CA LYS A 56 9.29 1.29 5.57
C LYS A 56 9.36 2.38 4.50
N ALA A 57 8.24 2.72 3.85
CA ALA A 57 8.20 3.78 2.85
C ALA A 57 8.53 5.17 3.44
N GLU A 58 8.14 5.41 4.69
CA GLU A 58 8.54 6.59 5.46
C GLU A 58 10.07 6.64 5.63
N GLN A 59 10.69 5.52 6.01
CA GLN A 59 12.14 5.40 6.19
C GLN A 59 12.91 5.57 4.87
N GLU A 60 12.38 5.06 3.75
CA GLU A 60 12.97 5.24 2.42
C GLU A 60 12.98 6.70 1.96
N ARG A 61 12.26 7.60 2.65
CA ARG A 61 12.07 9.02 2.27
C ARG A 61 11.64 9.19 0.82
N ASN A 62 10.91 8.21 0.29
CA ASN A 62 10.43 8.25 -1.08
C ASN A 62 9.29 9.29 -1.16
N GLY A 63 9.49 10.36 -1.93
CA GLY A 63 8.49 11.42 -2.11
C GLY A 63 7.13 10.93 -2.62
N ARG A 64 7.07 9.69 -3.14
CA ARG A 64 5.83 9.01 -3.52
C ARG A 64 4.83 8.82 -2.40
N LEU A 65 5.30 8.54 -1.20
CA LEU A 65 4.44 8.37 -0.02
C LEU A 65 3.61 9.64 0.25
N ILE A 66 4.24 10.81 0.11
CA ILE A 66 3.66 12.10 0.50
C ILE A 66 2.46 12.47 -0.39
N TYR A 67 2.53 12.21 -1.69
CA TYR A 67 1.45 12.58 -2.62
C TYR A 67 0.37 11.50 -2.74
N GLU A 68 0.72 10.22 -2.78
CA GLU A 68 -0.28 9.16 -3.05
C GLU A 68 -1.21 8.94 -1.86
N ILE A 69 -0.68 8.97 -0.64
CA ILE A 69 -1.43 8.50 0.53
C ILE A 69 -2.64 9.37 0.84
N LYS A 70 -2.59 10.66 0.49
CA LYS A 70 -3.70 11.61 0.66
C LYS A 70 -4.68 11.61 -0.48
N LEU A 71 -4.23 11.33 -1.71
CA LEU A 71 -5.02 11.54 -2.92
C LEU A 71 -5.67 10.26 -3.43
N ASP A 72 -5.03 9.10 -3.27
CA ASP A 72 -5.56 7.85 -3.83
C ASP A 72 -6.70 7.30 -2.95
N PRO A 73 -7.92 7.08 -3.50
CA PRO A 73 -9.05 6.48 -2.78
C PRO A 73 -8.77 5.08 -2.25
N ILE A 74 -7.76 4.38 -2.77
CA ILE A 74 -7.37 3.08 -2.25
C ILE A 74 -7.08 3.09 -0.74
N TYR A 75 -6.52 4.20 -0.25
CA TYR A 75 -6.16 4.33 1.16
C TYR A 75 -7.35 4.70 2.05
N ASP A 76 -8.58 4.83 1.51
CA ASP A 76 -9.79 5.17 2.30
C ASP A 76 -10.01 4.15 3.42
N SER A 77 -9.72 2.88 3.14
CA SER A 77 -9.79 1.80 4.13
C SER A 77 -8.82 1.96 5.30
N LEU A 78 -7.72 2.71 5.11
CA LEU A 78 -6.70 3.00 6.13
C LEU A 78 -6.93 4.36 6.82
N ARG A 79 -7.56 5.34 6.16
CA ARG A 79 -7.78 6.70 6.70
C ARG A 79 -8.55 6.73 8.03
N SER A 80 -9.40 5.71 8.27
CA SER A 80 -10.15 5.53 9.53
C SER A 80 -9.33 4.95 10.69
N ASP A 81 -8.14 4.40 10.41
CA ASP A 81 -7.29 3.78 11.43
C ASP A 81 -6.39 4.85 12.09
N PRO A 82 -6.31 4.92 13.43
CA PRO A 82 -5.47 5.91 14.13
C PRO A 82 -4.01 5.91 13.69
N ARG A 83 -3.47 4.74 13.29
CA ARG A 83 -2.08 4.61 12.81
C ARG A 83 -1.82 5.41 11.53
N PHE A 84 -2.86 5.69 10.75
CA PHE A 84 -2.75 6.52 9.55
C PHE A 84 -2.52 7.99 9.90
N GLN A 85 -3.20 8.50 10.92
CA GLN A 85 -3.00 9.88 11.40
C GLN A 85 -1.59 10.06 11.96
N ASP A 86 -1.07 9.05 12.66
CA ASP A 86 0.31 9.04 13.16
C ASP A 86 1.32 9.06 12.02
N LEU A 87 1.09 8.26 10.98
CA LEU A 87 1.92 8.25 9.79
C LEU A 87 1.96 9.62 9.11
N LEU A 88 0.81 10.28 8.91
CA LEU A 88 0.73 11.62 8.33
C LEU A 88 1.55 12.65 9.12
N ARG A 89 1.48 12.60 10.46
CA ARG A 89 2.27 13.48 11.33
C ARG A 89 3.77 13.25 11.14
N ARG A 90 4.21 11.98 11.06
CA ARG A 90 5.64 11.65 10.89
C ARG A 90 6.20 12.09 9.54
N VAL A 91 5.39 12.07 8.48
CA VAL A 91 5.81 12.55 7.14
C VAL A 91 5.61 14.05 6.92
N GLY A 92 5.19 14.80 7.95
CA GLY A 92 5.06 16.27 7.88
C GLY A 92 3.85 16.75 7.06
N LEU A 93 2.82 15.91 6.91
CA LEU A 93 1.61 16.27 6.18
C LEU A 93 0.54 16.84 7.14
N PRO A 94 -0.19 17.92 6.77
CA PRO A 94 -1.26 18.46 7.60
C PRO A 94 -2.40 17.45 7.79
N GLN A 95 -3.04 17.42 8.95
CA GLN A 95 -4.22 16.58 9.20
C GLN A 95 -5.45 17.12 8.48
#